data_AF-A0A2V8GVU1-F1
#
_entry.id   AF-A0A2V8GVU1-F1
#
_cell.length_a   1.000
_cell.length_b   1.000
_cell.length_c   1.000
_cell.angle_alpha   90.00
_cell.angle_beta   90.00
_cell.angle_gamma   90.00
#
_symmetry.space_group_name_H-M   'P 1'
#
loop_
_entity.id
_entity.type
_entity.pdbx_description
1 polymer ?
#
loop_
_entity_poly.entity_id
_entity_poly.type
_entity_poly.pdbx_seq_one_letter_code
_entity_poly.pdbx_strand_id
1 'polypeptide(L)' 'MIVHHFEETIGGRAYQIEVTPISNRWRAQLRRGPGMPTAMMPFYGQTPDEAARQLLGWLALAHQRFAATMNATTRASTL' A
#
# COMPACT_ATOMS: atom_id res chain seq x y z
N MET A 1 22.01 -6.20 -5.33
CA MET A 1 20.59 -6.29 -5.75
C MET A 1 20.04 -4.87 -5.74
N ILE A 2 19.43 -4.40 -6.82
CA ILE A 2 18.86 -3.04 -6.87
C ILE A 2 17.55 -3.04 -6.07
N VAL A 3 17.39 -2.11 -5.15
CA VAL A 3 16.16 -1.91 -4.38
C VAL A 3 15.83 -0.43 -4.39
N HIS A 4 14.62 -0.08 -4.81
CA HIS A 4 14.10 1.28 -4.67
C HIS A 4 13.20 1.36 -3.44
N HIS A 5 13.30 2.47 -2.73
CA HIS A 5 12.48 2.76 -1.56
C HIS A 5 11.57 3.94 -1.86
N PHE A 6 10.30 3.78 -1.53
CA PHE A 6 9.30 4.84 -1.58
C PHE A 6 8.64 4.94 -0.21
N GLU A 7 8.32 6.15 0.19
CA GLU A 7 7.56 6.41 1.40
C GLU A 7 6.35 7.26 1.03
N GLU A 8 5.17 6.88 1.50
CA GLU A 8 3.94 7.63 1.31
C GLU A 8 3.10 7.64 2.58
N THR A 9 2.49 8.78 2.88
CA THR A 9 1.58 8.90 4.02
C THR A 9 0.14 8.92 3.55
N ILE A 10 -0.64 7.90 3.92
CA ILE A 10 -2.06 7.79 3.55
C ILE A 10 -2.90 7.79 4.83
N GLY A 11 -3.71 8.84 5.01
CA GLY A 11 -4.59 9.00 6.17
C GLY A 11 -3.86 8.98 7.52
N GLY A 12 -2.69 9.60 7.58
CA GLY A 12 -1.85 9.66 8.78
C GLY A 12 -1.01 8.41 9.06
N ARG A 13 -1.11 7.36 8.22
CA ARG A 13 -0.26 6.16 8.31
C ARG A 13 0.84 6.21 7.25
N ALA A 14 2.09 6.14 7.69
CA ALA A 14 3.24 6.01 6.81
C ALA A 14 3.35 4.58 6.26
N TYR A 15 3.55 4.47 4.96
CA TYR A 15 3.76 3.22 4.23
C TYR A 15 5.13 3.25 3.57
N GLN A 16 5.98 2.31 3.92
CA GLN A 16 7.29 2.13 3.31
C GLN A 16 7.20 1.02 2.27
N ILE A 17 7.51 1.34 1.02
CA ILE A 17 7.44 0.44 -0.13
C ILE A 17 8.85 0.11 -0.60
N GLU A 18 9.07 -1.16 -0.85
CA GLU A 18 10.26 -1.69 -1.51
C GLU A 18 9.92 -2.17 -2.91
N VAL A 19 10.72 -1.74 -3.88
CA VAL A 19 10.59 -2.17 -5.27
C VAL A 19 11.87 -2.85 -5.71
N THR A 20 11.76 -4.13 -6.06
CA THR A 20 12.90 -4.99 -6.42
C THR A 20 12.71 -5.55 -7.83
N PRO A 21 13.77 -5.65 -8.65
CA PRO A 21 13.67 -6.28 -9.96
C PRO A 21 13.44 -7.79 -9.78
N ILE A 22 12.56 -8.35 -10.61
CA ILE A 22 12.27 -9.78 -10.71
C ILE A 22 12.19 -10.19 -12.19
N SER A 23 13.18 -10.94 -12.67
CA SER A 23 13.27 -11.33 -14.08
C SER A 23 13.15 -10.12 -15.03
N ASN A 24 11.99 -9.94 -15.69
CA ASN A 24 11.72 -8.87 -16.66
C ASN A 24 10.75 -7.79 -16.13
N ARG A 25 10.49 -7.74 -14.81
CA ARG A 25 9.57 -6.79 -14.18
C ARG A 25 10.13 -6.26 -12.87
N TRP A 26 9.42 -5.30 -12.31
CA TRP A 26 9.64 -4.79 -10.96
C TRP A 26 8.51 -5.22 -10.06
N ARG A 27 8.84 -5.68 -8.86
CA ARG A 27 7.90 -6.06 -7.81
C ARG A 27 7.88 -5.00 -6.73
N ALA A 28 6.74 -4.36 -6.51
CA ALA A 28 6.49 -3.47 -5.38
C ALA A 28 5.80 -4.22 -4.24
N GLN A 29 6.29 -4.04 -3.02
CA GLN A 29 5.75 -4.64 -1.80
C GLN A 29 5.95 -3.68 -0.63
N LEU A 30 5.08 -3.76 0.38
CA LEU A 30 5.31 -3.02 1.62
C LEU A 30 6.42 -3.68 2.43
N ARG A 31 7.27 -2.84 3.05
CA ARG A 31 8.19 -3.30 4.09
C ARG A 31 7.38 -3.91 5.22
N ARG A 32 7.76 -5.11 5.63
CA ARG A 32 7.20 -5.74 6.82
C ARG A 32 7.70 -4.98 8.05
N GLY A 33 6.77 -4.38 8.77
CA GLY A 33 7.00 -3.80 10.09
C GLY A 33 6.08 -4.44 11.14
N PRO A 34 6.41 -4.34 12.43
CA PRO A 34 5.52 -4.82 13.49
C PRO A 34 4.16 -4.12 13.40
N GLY A 35 3.06 -4.90 13.38
CA GLY A 35 1.69 -4.39 13.22
C GLY A 35 1.24 -4.12 11.78
N MET A 36 2.07 -4.40 10.77
CA MET A 36 1.63 -4.40 9.37
C MET A 36 1.01 -5.76 8.99
N PRO A 37 -0.11 -5.78 8.24
CA PRO A 37 -0.64 -7.02 7.67
C PRO A 37 0.45 -7.73 6.86
N THR A 38 0.71 -8.99 7.20
CA THR A 38 1.85 -9.77 6.69
C THR A 38 1.67 -10.28 5.27
N ALA A 39 0.42 -10.25 4.77
CA ALA A 39 0.05 -10.77 3.45
C ALA A 39 -0.67 -9.69 2.64
N MET A 40 0.10 -8.87 1.93
CA MET A 40 -0.41 -8.11 0.79
C MET A 40 0.19 -8.70 -0.47
N MET A 41 -0.63 -8.84 -1.51
CA MET A 41 -0.14 -9.23 -2.83
C MET A 41 0.85 -8.17 -3.32
N PRO A 42 1.99 -8.59 -3.89
CA PRO A 42 2.89 -7.66 -4.56
C PRO A 42 2.28 -7.15 -5.86
N PHE A 43 2.60 -5.90 -6.22
CA PHE A 43 2.26 -5.31 -7.51
C PHE A 43 3.44 -5.37 -8.46
N TYR A 44 3.17 -5.42 -9.77
CA TYR A 44 4.19 -5.61 -10.79
C TYR A 44 4.10 -4.55 -11.89
N GLY A 45 5.24 -3.97 -12.26
CA GLY A 45 5.36 -2.97 -13.34
C GLY A 45 6.57 -3.21 -14.23
N GLN A 46 6.60 -2.56 -15.40
CA GLN A 46 7.76 -2.54 -16.29
C GLN A 46 8.88 -1.64 -15.75
N THR A 47 8.52 -0.68 -14.90
CA THR A 47 9.46 0.21 -14.21
C THR A 47 9.26 0.16 -12.70
N PRO A 48 10.26 0.56 -11.89
CA PRO A 48 10.10 0.63 -10.44
C PRO A 48 8.94 1.56 -10.04
N ASP A 49 8.84 2.69 -10.73
CA ASP A 49 7.84 3.72 -10.46
C ASP A 49 6.42 3.28 -10.81
N GLU A 50 6.24 2.54 -11.91
CA GLU A 50 4.94 1.96 -12.26
C GLU A 50 4.47 0.95 -11.20
N ALA A 51 5.37 0.07 -10.75
CA ALA A 51 5.06 -0.91 -9.70
C ALA A 51 4.68 -0.20 -8.39
N ALA A 52 5.40 0.87 -8.02
CA ALA A 52 5.09 1.69 -6.85
C ALA A 52 3.73 2.37 -6.97
N ARG A 53 3.44 3.01 -8.12
CA ARG A 53 2.16 3.68 -8.37
C ARG A 53 0.96 2.75 -8.28
N GLN A 54 1.07 1.53 -8.80
CA GLN A 54 -0.02 0.54 -8.68
C GLN A 54 -0.31 0.17 -7.21
N LEU A 55 0.74 -0.05 -6.42
CA LEU A 55 0.61 -0.35 -4.98
C LEU A 55 0.03 0.85 -4.21
N LEU A 56 0.50 2.06 -4.48
CA LEU A 56 0.00 3.30 -3.86
C LEU A 56 -1.47 3.55 -4.18
N GLY A 57 -1.88 3.37 -5.43
CA GLY A 57 -3.28 3.51 -5.84
C GLY A 57 -4.19 2.52 -5.10
N TRP A 58 -3.75 1.27 -4.96
CA TRP A 58 -4.48 0.28 -4.18
C TRP A 58 -4.57 0.64 -2.69
N LEU A 59 -3.47 1.14 -2.08
CA LEU A 59 -3.47 1.58 -0.68
C LEU A 59 -4.42 2.75 -0.44
N ALA A 60 -4.46 3.71 -1.35
CA ALA A 60 -5.37 4.85 -1.28
C ALA A 60 -6.84 4.40 -1.33
N LEU A 61 -7.17 3.48 -2.24
CA LEU A 61 -8.52 2.89 -2.34
C LEU A 61 -8.90 2.09 -1.09
N ALA A 62 -7.99 1.25 -0.60
CA ALA A 62 -8.20 0.48 0.62
C ALA A 62 -8.47 1.41 1.81
N HIS A 63 -7.66 2.46 1.97
CA HIS A 63 -7.84 3.46 3.02
C HIS A 63 -9.20 4.16 2.93
N GLN A 64 -9.61 4.61 1.74
CA GLN A 64 -10.93 5.23 1.54
C GLN A 64 -12.08 4.29 1.93
N ARG A 65 -11.97 3.01 1.60
CA ARG A 65 -12.98 2.00 1.98
C ARG A 65 -13.05 1.82 3.50
N PHE A 66 -11.90 1.71 4.18
CA PHE A 66 -11.86 1.64 5.64
C PHE A 66 -12.43 2.89 6.31
N ALA A 67 -12.10 4.08 5.82
CA ALA A 67 -12.63 5.35 6.33
C ALA A 67 -14.16 5.44 6.15
N ALA A 68 -14.69 5.01 5.00
CA ALA A 68 -16.12 4.97 4.74
C ALA A 68 -16.86 4.02 5.71
N THR A 69 -16.30 2.84 5.99
CA THR A 69 -16.87 1.88 6.95
C THR A 69 -16.89 2.41 8.38
N MET A 70 -15.81 3.07 8.83
CA MET A 70 -15.76 3.68 10.16
C MET A 70 -16.80 4.80 10.30
N ASN A 71 -16.94 5.67 9.29
CA ASN A 71 -17.93 6.73 9.29
C ASN A 71 -19.38 6.21 9.31
N ALA A 72 -19.67 5.11 8.62
CA ALA A 72 -20.99 4.47 8.66
C ALA A 72 -21.29 3.85 10.03
N THR A 73 -20.30 3.24 10.68
CA THR A 73 -20.44 2.60 12.00
C THR A 73 -20.68 3.65 13.09
N THR A 74 -19.92 4.75 13.10
CA THR A 74 -20.10 5.84 14.08
C THR A 74 -21.48 6.50 13.98
N ARG A 75 -22.09 6.56 12.79
CA ARG A 75 -23.44 7.10 12.62
C ARG A 75 -24.55 6.13 13.07
N ALA A 76 -24.29 4.83 13.04
CA ALA A 76 -25.27 3.82 13.46
C ALA A 76 -25.36 3.64 14.99
N SER A 77 -24.36 4.10 15.75
CA SER A 77 -24.32 3.98 17.22
C SER A 77 -24.87 5.20 17.98
N THR A 78 -25.44 6.19 17.29
CA THR A 78 -26.02 7.41 17.88
C THR A 78 -27.56 7.43 17.82
N LEU A 79 -28.19 6.26 17.74
CA LEU A 79 -29.66 6.10 17.73
C LEU A 79 -30.09 5.08 18.78
#